data_AF-A0A974S4Z0-F1
#
_entry.id   AF-A0A974S4Z0-F1
#
_cell.length_a   1.000
_cell.length_b   1.000
_cell.length_c   1.000
_cell.angle_alpha   90.00
_cell.angle_beta   90.00
_cell.angle_gamma   90.00
#
_symmetry.space_group_name_H-M   'P 1'
#
loop_
_entity.id
_entity.type
_entity.pdbx_description
1 polymer ?
#
loop_
_entity_poly.entity_id
_entity_poly.type
_entity_poly.pdbx_seq_one_letter_code
_entity_poly.pdbx_strand_id
1 'polypeptide(L)'
;MELLFSNLAEQSGFLQPDGTHLIDIPFTQVDLAGHLGVTRQSVQRELAGLKATGSVSKRARGWLVDLSKVASSPSTAGVLKHRRVPVPARFGL
;
A
#
# COMPACT_ATOMS: atom_id res chain seq x y z
N MET A 1 1.83 9.47 -5.71
CA MET A 1 1.13 8.19 -5.40
C MET A 1 1.81 7.42 -4.26
N GLU A 2 3.13 7.53 -4.09
CA GLU A 2 3.92 6.86 -3.05
C GLU A 2 3.40 7.02 -1.63
N LEU A 3 3.18 8.28 -1.19
CA LEU A 3 2.71 8.59 0.16
C LEU A 3 1.36 7.94 0.51
N LEU A 4 0.47 7.77 -0.47
CA LEU A 4 -0.82 7.11 -0.26
C LEU A 4 -0.62 5.62 0.04
N PHE A 5 0.24 4.94 -0.72
CA PHE A 5 0.51 3.52 -0.49
C PHE A 5 1.32 3.29 0.79
N SER A 6 2.27 4.16 1.14
CA SER A 6 2.97 4.07 2.43
C SER A 6 2.01 4.26 3.60
N ASN A 7 1.18 5.29 3.57
CA ASN A 7 0.20 5.55 4.63
C ASN A 7 -0.81 4.40 4.76
N LEU A 8 -1.35 3.88 3.66
CA LEU A 8 -2.26 2.74 3.70
C LEU A 8 -1.56 1.47 4.22
N ALA A 9 -0.33 1.20 3.79
CA ALA A 9 0.44 0.05 4.27
C ALA A 9 0.79 0.16 5.76
N GLU A 10 1.10 1.35 6.26
CA GLU A 10 1.39 1.58 7.67
C GLU A 10 0.13 1.51 8.56
N GLN A 11 -0.99 2.08 8.10
CA GLN A 11 -2.20 2.18 8.91
C GLN A 11 -3.10 0.94 8.84
N SER A 12 -3.10 0.24 7.70
CA SER A 12 -4.03 -0.86 7.43
C SER A 12 -3.36 -2.12 6.88
N GLY A 13 -2.05 -2.07 6.62
CA GLY A 13 -1.33 -3.18 6.01
C GLY A 13 -1.02 -4.31 6.99
N PHE A 14 -1.15 -5.54 6.52
CA PHE A 14 -0.69 -6.73 7.21
C PHE A 14 0.76 -7.03 6.81
N LEU A 15 1.67 -7.01 7.78
CA LEU A 15 3.06 -7.40 7.55
C LEU A 15 3.14 -8.88 7.18
N GLN A 16 3.69 -9.17 6.01
CA GLN A 16 3.91 -10.51 5.50
C GLN A 16 5.28 -11.06 5.93
N PRO A 17 5.49 -12.40 5.87
CA PRO A 17 6.77 -13.01 6.22
C PRO A 17 7.95 -12.53 5.38
N ASP A 18 7.70 -12.05 4.16
CA ASP A 18 8.70 -11.51 3.23
C ASP A 18 9.06 -10.04 3.50
N GLY A 19 8.48 -9.42 4.53
CA GLY A 19 8.71 -8.02 4.88
C GLY A 19 7.84 -7.00 4.13
N THR A 20 6.99 -7.45 3.19
CA THR A 20 6.04 -6.57 2.50
C THR A 20 4.75 -6.38 3.31
N HIS A 21 4.00 -5.32 3.01
CA HIS A 21 2.72 -5.02 3.62
C HIS A 21 1.58 -5.34 2.63
N LEU A 22 0.62 -6.16 3.05
CA LEU A 22 -0.61 -6.42 2.31
C LEU A 22 -1.71 -5.45 2.77
N ILE A 23 -2.13 -4.56 1.87
CA ILE A 23 -3.34 -3.75 2.03
C ILE A 23 -4.52 -4.57 1.50
N ASP A 24 -5.34 -5.12 2.40
CA ASP A 24 -6.54 -5.90 2.08
C ASP A 24 -7.80 -5.01 2.03
N ILE A 25 -7.68 -3.86 1.39
CA ILE A 25 -8.78 -2.92 1.16
C ILE A 25 -9.10 -2.93 -0.34
N PRO A 26 -10.32 -3.31 -0.74
CA PRO A 26 -10.69 -3.28 -2.14
C PRO A 26 -10.85 -1.83 -2.60
N PHE A 27 -9.94 -1.36 -3.45
CA PHE A 27 -10.10 -0.10 -4.17
C PHE A 27 -9.63 -0.24 -5.62
N THR A 28 -10.27 0.55 -6.50
CA THR A 28 -9.99 0.62 -7.93
C THR A 28 -9.14 1.85 -8.27
N GLN A 29 -8.65 1.92 -9.52
CA GLN A 29 -7.98 3.13 -10.01
C GLN A 29 -8.92 4.33 -10.11
N VAL A 30 -10.23 4.08 -10.27
CA VAL A 30 -11.25 5.14 -10.32
C VAL A 30 -11.44 5.72 -8.94
N ASP A 31 -11.46 4.89 -7.89
CA ASP A 31 -11.57 5.36 -6.50
C ASP A 31 -10.35 6.23 -6.13
N LEU A 32 -9.14 5.80 -6.51
CA LEU A 32 -7.94 6.60 -6.32
C LEU A 32 -7.99 7.93 -7.08
N ALA A 33 -8.47 7.91 -8.34
CA ALA A 33 -8.60 9.10 -9.16
C ALA A 33 -9.59 10.10 -8.53
N GLY A 34 -10.75 9.61 -8.08
CA GLY A 34 -11.76 10.40 -7.38
C GLY A 34 -11.25 10.96 -6.05
N HIS A 35 -10.55 10.14 -5.26
CA HIS A 35 -9.99 10.56 -3.97
C HIS A 35 -8.91 11.64 -4.12
N LEU A 36 -8.09 11.54 -5.16
CA LEU A 36 -6.97 12.46 -5.40
C LEU A 36 -7.34 13.66 -6.28
N GLY A 37 -8.56 13.70 -6.84
CA GLY A 37 -8.97 14.76 -7.77
C GLY A 37 -8.18 14.75 -9.09
N VAL A 38 -7.69 13.59 -9.53
CA VAL A 38 -6.88 13.44 -10.75
C VAL A 38 -7.56 12.51 -11.75
N THR A 39 -7.02 12.44 -12.97
CA THR A 39 -7.54 11.51 -13.98
C THR A 39 -7.09 10.07 -13.71
N ARG A 40 -7.91 9.11 -14.15
CA ARG A 40 -7.55 7.68 -14.14
C ARG A 40 -6.25 7.41 -14.90
N GLN A 41 -6.00 8.12 -16.00
CA GLN A 41 -4.76 8.01 -16.78
C GLN A 41 -3.54 8.43 -15.95
N SER A 42 -3.66 9.48 -15.13
CA SER A 42 -2.59 9.90 -14.22
C SER A 42 -2.30 8.81 -13.18
N VAL A 43 -3.34 8.27 -12.54
CA VAL A 43 -3.21 7.14 -11.59
C VAL A 43 -2.54 5.94 -12.25
N GLN A 44 -2.93 5.60 -13.49
CA GLN A 44 -2.35 4.49 -14.22
C GLN A 44 -0.85 4.69 -14.49
N ARG A 45 -0.43 5.91 -14.87
CA ARG A 45 1.00 6.23 -15.10
C ARG A 45 1.81 6.10 -13.82
N GLU A 46 1.32 6.68 -12.73
CA GLU A 46 1.97 6.59 -11.40
C GLU A 46 2.08 5.14 -10.92
N LEU A 47 1.00 4.37 -11.00
CA LEU A 47 1.00 2.95 -10.63
C LEU A 47 1.94 2.12 -11.50
N ALA A 48 2.10 2.46 -12.78
CA ALA A 48 3.05 1.79 -13.65
C ALA A 48 4.49 2.03 -13.17
N GLY A 49 4.81 3.26 -12.76
CA GLY A 49 6.11 3.57 -12.14
C GLY A 49 6.38 2.74 -10.89
N LEU A 50 5.42 2.71 -9.96
CA LEU A 50 5.56 1.95 -8.70
C LEU A 50 5.65 0.44 -8.89
N LYS A 51 5.03 -0.08 -9.95
CA LYS A 51 5.15 -1.49 -10.33
C LYS A 51 6.51 -1.78 -10.96
N ALA A 52 7.03 -0.87 -11.77
CA ALA A 52 8.33 -1.03 -12.43
C ALA A 52 9.48 -1.04 -11.41
N THR A 53 9.37 -0.27 -10.31
CA THR A 53 10.33 -0.29 -9.20
C THR A 53 10.14 -1.48 -8.25
N GLY A 54 9.08 -2.27 -8.43
CA GLY A 54 8.71 -3.35 -7.51
C GLY A 54 8.25 -2.87 -6.14
N SER A 55 7.95 -1.56 -5.98
CA SER A 55 7.49 -0.98 -4.73
C SER A 55 6.03 -1.34 -4.43
N VAL A 56 5.23 -1.57 -5.47
CA VAL A 56 3.82 -1.97 -5.34
C VAL A 56 3.48 -3.08 -6.33
N SER A 57 2.73 -4.08 -5.88
CA SER A 57 2.18 -5.15 -6.71
C SER A 57 0.70 -5.39 -6.42
N LYS A 58 -0.08 -5.73 -7.45
CA LYS A 58 -1.51 -6.01 -7.30
C LYS A 58 -1.72 -7.51 -7.09
N ARG A 59 -2.50 -7.88 -6.07
CA ARG A 59 -2.99 -9.25 -5.81
C ARG A 59 -4.50 -9.32 -6.01
N ALA A 60 -5.05 -10.52 -5.97
CA ALA A 60 -6.48 -10.76 -6.21
C ALA A 60 -7.40 -10.02 -5.21
N ARG A 61 -6.97 -9.86 -3.95
CA ARG A 61 -7.76 -9.21 -2.89
C ARG A 61 -7.17 -7.90 -2.36
N GLY A 62 -6.03 -7.44 -2.89
CA GLY A 62 -5.37 -6.28 -2.32
C GLY A 62 -4.10 -5.88 -3.02
N TRP A 63 -3.30 -5.09 -2.32
CA TRP A 63 -2.04 -4.55 -2.82
C TRP A 63 -0.89 -4.93 -1.89
N LEU A 64 0.19 -5.44 -2.48
CA LEU A 64 1.46 -5.63 -1.78
C LEU A 64 2.30 -4.38 -1.94
N VAL A 65 2.85 -3.91 -0.83
CA VAL A 65 3.67 -2.71 -0.75
C VAL A 65 4.98 -3.06 -0.07
N ASP A 66 6.08 -2.73 -0.72
CA ASP A 66 7.42 -2.82 -0.13
C ASP A 66 7.82 -1.43 0.38
N LEU A 67 7.64 -1.20 1.69
CA LEU A 67 7.94 0.09 2.30
C LEU A 67 9.42 0.48 2.16
N SER A 68 10.34 -0.48 2.06
CA SER A 68 11.76 -0.19 1.86
C SER A 68 12.05 0.49 0.51
N LYS A 69 11.19 0.24 -0.49
CA LYS A 69 11.30 0.78 -1.85
C LYS A 69 10.35 1.95 -2.12
N VAL A 70 9.30 2.12 -1.31
CA VAL A 70 8.41 3.30 -1.37
C VAL A 70 9.03 4.50 -0.64
N ALA A 71 9.79 4.26 0.44
CA ALA A 71 10.38 5.30 1.28
C ALA A 71 11.72 5.87 0.77
N SER A 72 12.21 5.43 -0.40
CA SER A 72 13.47 5.95 -0.97
C SER A 72 13.35 7.40 -1.50
N SER A 73 12.13 7.96 -1.58
CA SER A 73 11.88 9.39 -1.73
C SER A 73 11.76 10.03 -0.33
N PRO A 74 12.56 11.06 0.02
CA PRO A 74 12.62 11.58 1.39
C PRO A 74 11.34 12.36 1.71
N SER A 75 10.44 11.79 2.51
CA SER A 75 9.46 12.59 3.24
C SER A 75 8.95 11.93 4.52
N THR A 76 9.44 12.47 5.63
CA THR A 76 8.71 12.73 6.89
C THR A 76 7.96 11.57 7.56
N ALA A 77 8.64 10.48 7.91
CA ALA A 77 8.13 9.47 8.85
C ALA A 77 8.56 9.79 10.29
N GLY A 78 8.01 10.87 10.84
CA GLY A 78 7.99 11.13 12.26
C GLY A 78 6.56 11.39 12.67
N VAL A 79 5.87 10.38 13.21
CA VAL A 79 4.74 10.45 14.16
C VAL A 79 3.96 9.12 14.11
N LEU A 80 3.63 8.60 15.29
CA LEU A 80 2.72 7.47 15.58
C LEU A 80 3.30 6.04 15.52
N LYS A 81 4.24 5.77 16.42
CA LYS A 81 4.40 4.44 17.03
C LYS A 81 3.16 4.12 17.87
N HIS A 82 2.09 3.48 17.36
CA HIS A 82 1.04 2.94 18.25
C HIS A 82 0.46 1.60 17.76
N ARG A 83 0.78 0.57 18.56
CA ARG A 83 0.06 -0.69 18.81
C ARG A 83 -0.30 -1.57 17.60
N ARG A 84 0.59 -2.54 17.33
CA ARG A 84 0.23 -3.79 16.64
C ARG A 84 -0.77 -4.56 17.49
N VAL A 85 -1.98 -4.78 16.98
CA VAL A 85 -2.87 -5.83 17.47
C VAL A 85 -2.66 -7.04 16.58
N PRO A 86 -2.25 -8.21 17.11
CA PRO A 86 -2.16 -9.42 16.32
C PRO A 86 -3.57 -9.87 15.93
N VAL A 87 -3.81 -10.08 14.64
CA VAL A 87 -5.03 -10.75 14.15
C VAL A 87 -4.93 -12.23 14.51
N PRO A 88 -5.95 -12.83 15.15
CA PRO A 88 -5.94 -14.26 15.42
C PRO A 88 -6.06 -15.04 14.11
N ALA A 89 -5.11 -15.95 13.89
CA ALA A 89 -5.22 -16.97 12.85
C ALA A 89 -6.45 -17.86 13.12
N ARG A 90 -7.41 -17.84 12.20
CA ARG A 90 -8.57 -18.74 12.10
C ARG A 90 -8.84 -18.86 10.58
N PHE A 91 -8.84 -20.02 9.92
CA PHE A 91 -9.38 -21.34 10.27
C PHE A 91 -8.86 -22.44 9.31
N GLY A 92 -8.98 -23.71 9.76
CA GLY A 92 -9.07 -24.95 8.96
C GLY A 92 -8.20 -26.04 9.56
N LEU A 93 -8.66 -27.17 10.11
CA LEU A 93 -9.96 -27.87 10.17
C LEU A 93 -10.06 -28.54 11.56
#